data_AF-A0A2H1VXK5-F1
#
_entry.id   AF-A0A2H1VXK5-F1
#
_cell.length_a   1.000
_cell.length_b   1.000
_cell.length_c   1.000
_cell.angle_alpha   90.00
_cell.angle_beta   90.00
_cell.angle_gamma   90.00
#
_symmetry.space_group_name_H-M   'P 1'
#
loop_
_entity.id
_entity.type
_entity.pdbx_description
1 polymer ?
#
loop_
_entity_poly.entity_id
_entity_poly.type
_entity_poly.pdbx_seq_one_letter_code
_entity_poly.pdbx_strand_id
1 'polypeptide(L)'
;MWFVLAAVVASATAQQNFTLEEFVTGQFAQRGFTGRWISDTHFTYTEADHPAVWQYDCSENVRSELVAGDIMEELETSNPILSPDGDYILASRDVQSVYRYSTTARYTLFNVHNQQKVLVGNNERLQLCIFGGNGHALAYVYGNNLYYLPNSDAQPIAITTDGIEGVVYNGHTDWVYEEDVMYTGQATWFSTDGSYLAFATFDDTGVEDYSYYYYTDSENDNEAFLYPKLFDLRYPKVGYDNPRVKLRVVNLAQLVANPTSPSFINMNAPEAVTTDHILGGVTWINNNEIAIHWMNRRQNYSVLQICNVITNNCA
;
A
#
# COMPACT_ATOMS: atom_id res chain seq x y z
N MET A 1 56.94 8.13 -57.00
CA MET A 1 55.68 7.69 -57.63
C MET A 1 54.84 7.06 -56.53
N TRP A 2 53.71 7.71 -56.22
CA TRP A 2 52.56 7.24 -55.41
C TRP A 2 52.65 7.25 -53.89
N PHE A 3 52.00 8.29 -53.35
CA PHE A 3 51.41 8.39 -52.02
C PHE A 3 50.41 7.26 -51.77
N VAL A 4 50.40 6.72 -50.56
CA VAL A 4 49.16 6.24 -49.95
C VAL A 4 49.10 6.83 -48.54
N LEU A 5 48.45 7.99 -48.44
CA LEU A 5 47.89 8.46 -47.19
C LEU A 5 46.82 7.43 -46.79
N ALA A 6 47.12 6.59 -45.80
CA ALA A 6 46.07 5.87 -45.09
C ALA A 6 45.34 6.91 -44.23
N ALA A 7 44.31 7.55 -44.81
CA ALA A 7 43.32 8.26 -44.04
C ALA A 7 42.63 7.22 -43.16
N VAL A 8 43.05 7.14 -41.88
CA VAL A 8 42.18 6.57 -40.85
C VAL A 8 41.02 7.55 -40.74
N VAL A 9 39.99 7.29 -41.54
CA VAL A 9 38.67 7.83 -41.35
C VAL A 9 38.27 7.35 -39.96
N ALA A 10 38.44 8.23 -38.96
CA ALA A 10 37.70 8.09 -37.73
C ALA A 10 36.24 8.10 -38.15
N SER A 11 35.63 6.91 -38.21
CA SER A 11 34.20 6.77 -38.32
C SER A 11 33.63 7.50 -37.11
N ALA A 12 33.23 8.76 -37.32
CA ALA A 12 32.26 9.38 -36.45
C ALA A 12 31.03 8.48 -36.56
N THR A 13 30.87 7.55 -35.62
CA THR A 13 29.61 6.86 -35.41
C THR A 13 28.60 7.96 -35.19
N ALA A 14 27.81 8.27 -36.23
CA ALA A 14 26.65 9.11 -36.07
C ALA A 14 25.82 8.46 -34.96
N GLN A 15 25.70 9.15 -33.84
CA GLN A 15 24.90 8.68 -32.73
C GLN A 15 23.48 8.49 -33.28
N GLN A 16 22.98 7.25 -33.26
CA GLN A 16 21.62 6.97 -33.73
C GLN A 16 20.65 7.80 -32.89
N ASN A 17 19.74 8.50 -33.57
CA ASN A 17 18.69 9.24 -32.88
C ASN A 17 17.73 8.25 -32.23
N PHE A 18 17.26 8.60 -31.05
CA PHE A 18 16.23 7.85 -30.34
C PHE A 18 14.94 7.78 -31.17
N THR A 19 14.37 6.58 -31.27
CA THR A 19 13.10 6.34 -31.98
C THR A 19 11.92 6.43 -31.01
N LEU A 20 10.73 6.68 -31.56
CA LEU A 20 9.49 6.62 -30.77
C LEU A 20 9.27 5.20 -30.22
N GLU A 21 9.66 4.16 -30.96
CA GLU A 21 9.52 2.77 -30.54
C GLU A 21 10.40 2.47 -29.32
N GLU A 22 11.65 2.91 -29.33
CA GLU A 22 12.57 2.82 -28.18
C GLU A 22 12.04 3.55 -26.93
N PHE A 23 11.29 4.65 -27.14
CA PHE A 23 10.62 5.37 -26.04
C PHE A 23 9.44 4.59 -25.48
N VAL A 24 8.52 4.18 -26.36
CA VAL A 24 7.24 3.58 -25.99
C VAL A 24 7.43 2.18 -25.40
N THR A 25 8.39 1.41 -25.91
CA THR A 25 8.74 0.10 -25.36
C THR A 25 9.48 0.17 -24.03
N GLY A 26 9.96 1.38 -23.64
CA GLY A 26 10.77 1.53 -22.45
C GLY A 26 12.12 0.81 -22.55
N GLN A 27 12.67 0.64 -23.76
CA GLN A 27 13.97 -0.03 -23.95
C GLN A 27 15.08 0.58 -23.10
N PHE A 28 15.01 1.89 -22.86
CA PHE A 28 15.95 2.65 -22.05
C PHE A 28 15.35 3.10 -20.72
N ALA A 29 14.24 2.49 -20.29
CA ALA A 29 13.64 2.76 -18.99
C ALA A 29 14.64 2.40 -17.87
N GLN A 30 14.70 3.28 -16.87
CA GLN A 30 15.52 3.02 -15.71
C GLN A 30 14.94 1.85 -14.92
N ARG A 31 15.73 0.79 -14.75
CA ARG A 31 15.40 -0.30 -13.84
C ARG A 31 15.72 0.14 -12.41
N GLY A 32 14.71 0.17 -11.55
CA GLY A 32 14.88 0.41 -10.13
C GLY A 32 15.50 -0.78 -9.42
N PHE A 33 16.07 -0.55 -8.25
CA PHE A 33 16.48 -1.62 -7.34
C PHE A 33 15.32 -1.92 -6.38
N THR A 34 14.90 -3.19 -6.31
CA THR A 34 13.74 -3.63 -5.50
C THR A 34 14.13 -4.03 -4.07
N GLY A 35 15.31 -3.62 -3.62
CA GLY A 35 15.85 -3.97 -2.31
C GLY A 35 14.99 -3.49 -1.14
N ARG A 36 14.72 -4.39 -0.18
CA ARG A 36 14.06 -4.10 1.09
C ARG A 36 14.87 -4.64 2.25
N TRP A 37 15.21 -3.79 3.21
CA TRP A 37 15.89 -4.21 4.43
C TRP A 37 14.96 -5.09 5.28
N ILE A 38 15.53 -6.17 5.81
CA ILE A 38 14.87 -7.08 6.75
C ILE A 38 15.63 -7.17 8.08
N SER A 39 16.87 -6.67 8.12
CA SER A 39 17.65 -6.41 9.34
C SER A 39 18.74 -5.37 9.05
N ASP A 40 19.57 -5.05 10.04
CA ASP A 40 20.71 -4.13 9.87
C ASP A 40 21.78 -4.65 8.90
N THR A 41 21.81 -5.96 8.63
CA THR A 41 22.82 -6.59 7.76
C THR A 41 22.22 -7.31 6.55
N HIS A 42 20.91 -7.54 6.52
CA HIS A 42 20.26 -8.28 5.43
C HIS A 42 19.19 -7.46 4.72
N PHE A 43 19.16 -7.57 3.40
CA PHE A 43 18.04 -7.10 2.58
C PHE A 43 17.60 -8.19 1.58
N THR A 44 16.34 -8.13 1.15
CA THR A 44 15.80 -8.95 0.07
C THR A 44 15.63 -8.14 -1.20
N TYR A 45 15.73 -8.78 -2.36
CA TYR A 45 15.51 -8.14 -3.65
C TYR A 45 15.08 -9.16 -4.71
N THR A 46 14.53 -8.66 -5.82
CA THR A 46 14.15 -9.45 -7.00
C THR A 46 14.96 -9.01 -8.21
N GLU A 47 15.19 -9.93 -9.15
CA GLU A 47 15.89 -9.66 -10.40
C GLU A 47 14.89 -9.77 -11.57
N ALA A 48 14.93 -8.82 -12.51
CA ALA A 48 13.96 -8.78 -13.61
C ALA A 48 14.05 -10.01 -14.53
N ASP A 49 15.26 -10.54 -14.72
CA ASP A 49 15.54 -11.65 -15.65
C ASP A 49 15.58 -13.02 -14.92
N HIS A 50 15.45 -13.02 -13.60
CA HIS A 50 15.46 -14.21 -12.73
C HIS A 50 14.41 -14.05 -11.62
N PRO A 51 13.17 -14.54 -11.84
CA PRO A 51 12.05 -14.28 -10.94
C PRO A 51 12.22 -15.09 -9.65
N ALA A 52 13.04 -14.63 -8.71
CA ALA A 52 13.27 -15.26 -7.41
C ALA A 52 13.39 -14.17 -6.34
N VAL A 53 13.19 -14.55 -5.07
CA VAL A 53 13.51 -13.66 -3.95
C VAL A 53 14.90 -14.01 -3.45
N TRP A 54 15.82 -13.09 -3.63
CA TRP A 54 17.18 -13.18 -3.12
C TRP A 54 17.28 -12.51 -1.76
N GLN A 55 18.07 -13.08 -0.87
CA GLN A 55 18.54 -12.45 0.35
C GLN A 55 20.04 -12.19 0.23
N TYR A 56 20.48 -11.02 0.68
CA TYR A 56 21.89 -10.65 0.67
C TYR A 56 22.34 -10.27 2.08
N ASP A 57 23.43 -10.87 2.54
CA ASP A 57 24.12 -10.54 3.78
C ASP A 57 25.31 -9.60 3.50
N CYS A 58 25.18 -8.35 3.92
CA CYS A 58 26.19 -7.33 3.77
C CYS A 58 27.45 -7.58 4.61
N SER A 59 27.35 -8.35 5.69
CA SER A 59 28.47 -8.62 6.60
C SER A 59 29.42 -9.67 6.05
N GLU A 60 28.87 -10.71 5.40
CA GLU A 60 29.64 -11.79 4.79
C GLU A 60 29.86 -11.61 3.29
N ASN A 61 29.14 -10.67 2.65
CA ASN A 61 29.10 -10.46 1.20
C ASN A 61 28.65 -11.73 0.46
N VAL A 62 27.62 -12.37 1.01
CA VAL A 62 27.04 -13.62 0.49
C VAL A 62 25.59 -13.37 0.11
N ARG A 63 25.14 -14.00 -0.98
CA ARG A 63 23.73 -14.05 -1.36
C ARG A 63 23.20 -15.47 -1.25
N SER A 64 21.94 -15.60 -0.86
CA SER A 64 21.17 -16.84 -0.83
C SER A 64 19.85 -16.66 -1.55
N GLU A 65 19.36 -17.74 -2.15
CA GLU A 65 17.99 -17.78 -2.67
C GLU A 65 17.04 -18.08 -1.50
N LEU A 66 16.10 -17.17 -1.25
CA LEU A 66 15.11 -17.32 -0.18
C LEU A 66 13.85 -18.00 -0.70
N VAL A 67 13.40 -17.61 -1.89
CA VAL A 67 12.28 -18.25 -2.59
C VAL A 67 12.63 -18.46 -4.06
N ALA A 68 12.52 -19.71 -4.48
CA ALA A 68 12.81 -20.18 -5.82
C ALA A 68 11.81 -19.63 -6.85
N GLY A 69 12.24 -19.55 -8.10
CA GLY A 69 11.44 -18.87 -9.12
C GLY A 69 10.26 -19.61 -9.69
N ASP A 70 10.28 -20.94 -9.61
CA ASP A 70 9.11 -21.78 -9.87
C ASP A 70 7.98 -21.49 -8.87
N ILE A 71 8.31 -21.23 -7.61
CA ILE A 71 7.34 -20.81 -6.58
C ILE A 71 6.76 -19.44 -6.92
N MET A 72 7.58 -18.50 -7.39
CA MET A 72 7.13 -17.16 -7.81
C MET A 72 6.14 -17.22 -8.98
N GLU A 73 6.43 -18.06 -9.96
CA GLU A 73 5.54 -18.34 -11.10
C GLU A 73 4.24 -19.02 -10.64
N GLU A 74 4.33 -20.01 -9.75
CA GLU A 74 3.18 -20.72 -9.20
C GLU A 74 2.28 -19.81 -8.34
N LEU A 75 2.85 -18.79 -7.68
CA LEU A 75 2.12 -17.78 -6.91
C LEU A 75 1.62 -16.62 -7.79
N GLU A 76 1.99 -16.59 -9.08
CA GLU A 76 1.63 -15.56 -10.05
C GLU A 76 1.96 -14.14 -9.56
N THR A 77 3.07 -13.98 -8.85
CA THR A 77 3.42 -12.72 -8.19
C THR A 77 4.69 -12.09 -8.77
N SER A 78 4.65 -10.78 -8.97
CA SER A 78 5.80 -9.98 -9.42
C SER A 78 6.37 -9.08 -8.33
N ASN A 79 5.72 -8.98 -7.17
CA ASN A 79 6.10 -8.10 -6.06
C ASN A 79 5.89 -8.79 -4.70
N PRO A 80 6.67 -9.84 -4.40
CA PRO A 80 6.57 -10.55 -3.13
C PRO A 80 7.04 -9.66 -1.98
N ILE A 81 6.37 -9.77 -0.83
CA ILE A 81 6.78 -9.09 0.40
C ILE A 81 7.12 -10.16 1.43
N LEU A 82 8.30 -10.09 2.06
CA LEU A 82 8.67 -10.97 3.16
C LEU A 82 8.07 -10.46 4.48
N SER A 83 7.60 -11.38 5.32
CA SER A 83 7.16 -11.07 6.68
C SER A 83 8.31 -10.60 7.57
N PRO A 84 8.03 -9.79 8.61
CA PRO A 84 9.02 -9.38 9.60
C PRO A 84 9.81 -10.52 10.26
N ASP A 85 9.19 -11.69 10.47
CA ASP A 85 9.86 -12.88 11.02
C ASP A 85 10.63 -13.71 9.97
N GLY A 86 10.48 -13.40 8.68
CA GLY A 86 11.15 -14.10 7.59
C GLY A 86 10.54 -15.45 7.19
N ASP A 87 9.45 -15.87 7.85
CA ASP A 87 8.86 -17.20 7.65
C ASP A 87 7.80 -17.25 6.55
N TYR A 88 7.30 -16.09 6.10
CA TYR A 88 6.22 -16.00 5.13
C TYR A 88 6.48 -14.98 4.02
N ILE A 89 5.96 -15.29 2.84
CA ILE A 89 5.79 -14.33 1.74
C ILE A 89 4.33 -13.97 1.58
N LEU A 90 4.04 -12.68 1.47
CA LEU A 90 2.79 -12.17 0.95
C LEU A 90 2.94 -11.95 -0.55
N ALA A 91 2.28 -12.80 -1.34
CA ALA A 91 2.30 -12.79 -2.79
C ALA A 91 1.01 -12.15 -3.33
N SER A 92 1.15 -11.00 -4.00
CA SER A 92 0.04 -10.33 -4.69
C SER A 92 -0.04 -10.79 -6.15
N ARG A 93 -1.24 -11.11 -6.64
CA ARG A 93 -1.55 -11.38 -8.06
C ARG A 93 -2.78 -10.61 -8.53
N ASP A 94 -3.01 -10.61 -9.84
CA ASP A 94 -4.10 -9.89 -10.50
C ASP A 94 -4.16 -8.40 -10.11
N VAL A 95 -3.00 -7.76 -9.95
CA VAL A 95 -2.90 -6.37 -9.47
C VAL A 95 -3.55 -5.42 -10.46
N GLN A 96 -4.48 -4.59 -9.99
CA GLN A 96 -5.17 -3.56 -10.77
C GLN A 96 -5.03 -2.20 -10.09
N SER A 97 -4.53 -1.20 -10.82
CA SER A 97 -4.48 0.18 -10.34
C SER A 97 -5.89 0.75 -10.18
N VAL A 98 -6.08 1.58 -9.14
CA VAL A 98 -7.33 2.31 -8.90
C VAL A 98 -7.13 3.79 -9.19
N TYR A 99 -6.29 4.47 -8.41
CA TYR A 99 -5.83 5.84 -8.67
C TYR A 99 -4.30 5.84 -8.90
N ARG A 100 -3.56 6.85 -8.42
CA ARG A 100 -2.10 6.95 -8.66
C ARG A 100 -1.27 5.93 -7.88
N TYR A 101 -1.63 5.64 -6.63
CA TYR A 101 -0.86 4.81 -5.71
C TYR A 101 -1.61 3.55 -5.27
N SER A 102 -2.93 3.61 -5.20
CA SER A 102 -3.78 2.49 -4.79
C SER A 102 -3.86 1.42 -5.86
N THR A 103 -3.83 0.18 -5.38
CA THR A 103 -4.03 -1.00 -6.21
C THR A 103 -4.93 -1.97 -5.47
N THR A 104 -5.75 -2.70 -6.20
CA THR A 104 -6.39 -3.90 -5.67
C THR A 104 -5.68 -5.15 -6.16
N ALA A 105 -5.66 -6.21 -5.35
CA ALA A 105 -5.04 -7.47 -5.73
C ALA A 105 -5.64 -8.64 -4.96
N ARG A 106 -5.39 -9.86 -5.44
CA ARG A 106 -5.59 -11.09 -4.67
C ARG A 106 -4.28 -11.46 -3.99
N TYR A 107 -4.36 -11.99 -2.77
CA TYR A 107 -3.19 -12.25 -1.95
C TYR A 107 -3.11 -13.70 -1.50
N THR A 108 -1.93 -14.30 -1.62
CA THR A 108 -1.58 -15.60 -1.04
C THR A 108 -0.49 -15.40 0.00
N LEU A 109 -0.72 -15.89 1.22
CA LEU A 109 0.29 -16.00 2.26
C LEU A 109 0.97 -17.37 2.14
N PHE A 110 2.26 -17.37 1.82
CA PHE A 110 3.05 -18.56 1.54
C PHE A 110 4.10 -18.77 2.64
N ASN A 111 4.15 -19.94 3.25
CA ASN A 111 5.18 -20.28 4.25
C ASN A 111 6.45 -20.81 3.55
N VAL A 112 7.60 -20.19 3.82
CA VAL A 112 8.86 -20.49 3.10
C VAL A 112 9.47 -21.85 3.49
N HIS A 113 9.14 -22.38 4.67
CA HIS A 113 9.73 -23.61 5.20
C HIS A 113 8.98 -24.86 4.77
N ASN A 114 7.64 -24.82 4.83
CA ASN A 114 6.80 -25.99 4.57
C ASN A 114 5.97 -25.87 3.28
N GLN A 115 6.09 -24.75 2.56
CA GLN A 115 5.39 -24.46 1.30
C GLN A 115 3.85 -24.40 1.40
N GLN A 116 3.31 -24.24 2.61
CA GLN A 116 1.87 -24.07 2.82
C GLN A 116 1.39 -22.75 2.20
N LYS A 117 0.22 -22.79 1.56
CA LYS A 117 -0.44 -21.64 0.93
C LYS A 117 -1.76 -21.36 1.62
N VAL A 118 -1.95 -20.10 2.01
CA VAL A 118 -3.21 -19.60 2.58
C VAL A 118 -3.70 -18.45 1.71
N LEU A 119 -4.90 -18.59 1.15
CA LEU A 119 -5.55 -17.51 0.38
C LEU A 119 -6.12 -16.49 1.37
N VAL A 120 -5.64 -15.26 1.30
CA VAL A 120 -6.08 -14.18 2.21
C VAL A 120 -7.44 -13.66 1.75
N GLY A 121 -8.33 -13.34 2.70
CA GLY A 121 -9.65 -12.79 2.40
C GLY A 121 -10.50 -13.70 1.51
N ASN A 122 -10.39 -15.02 1.65
CA ASN A 122 -11.09 -16.01 0.83
C ASN A 122 -10.84 -15.85 -0.69
N ASN A 123 -9.64 -15.38 -1.08
CA ASN A 123 -9.26 -15.12 -2.48
C ASN A 123 -10.06 -13.98 -3.15
N GLU A 124 -10.72 -13.15 -2.35
CA GLU A 124 -11.33 -11.91 -2.83
C GLU A 124 -10.26 -10.89 -3.22
N ARG A 125 -10.69 -9.91 -4.01
CA ARG A 125 -9.87 -8.76 -4.41
C ARG A 125 -9.85 -7.75 -3.27
N LEU A 126 -8.68 -7.50 -2.70
CA LEU A 126 -8.47 -6.66 -1.52
C LEU A 126 -7.93 -5.28 -1.93
N GLN A 127 -8.38 -4.21 -1.28
CA GLN A 127 -7.89 -2.83 -1.49
C GLN A 127 -6.51 -2.59 -0.86
N LEU A 128 -6.15 -3.39 0.15
CA LEU A 128 -4.89 -3.30 0.87
C LEU A 128 -4.62 -4.64 1.55
N CYS A 129 -3.36 -5.08 1.61
CA CYS A 129 -2.94 -6.17 2.47
C CYS A 129 -1.48 -5.94 2.89
N ILE A 130 -1.24 -5.84 4.20
CA ILE A 130 0.07 -5.49 4.76
C ILE A 130 0.41 -6.42 5.93
N PHE A 131 1.70 -6.67 6.14
CA PHE A 131 2.20 -7.30 7.35
C PHE A 131 2.12 -6.37 8.56
N GLY A 132 1.96 -6.98 9.73
CA GLY A 132 2.18 -6.35 11.03
C GLY A 132 3.64 -5.93 11.24
N GLY A 133 3.89 -5.19 12.32
CA GLY A 133 5.25 -4.79 12.71
C GLY A 133 6.11 -5.93 13.30
N ASN A 134 5.49 -7.05 13.65
CA ASN A 134 6.15 -8.21 14.26
C ASN A 134 5.45 -9.51 13.85
N GLY A 135 6.22 -10.58 13.61
CA GLY A 135 5.71 -11.87 13.15
C GLY A 135 5.20 -11.81 11.70
N HIS A 136 4.08 -12.51 11.45
CA HIS A 136 3.44 -12.62 10.14
C HIS A 136 1.92 -12.35 10.21
N ALA A 137 1.46 -11.60 11.21
CA ALA A 137 0.09 -11.11 11.24
C ALA A 137 -0.17 -10.18 10.05
N LEU A 138 -1.42 -10.14 9.57
CA LEU A 138 -1.81 -9.26 8.47
C LEU A 138 -2.93 -8.30 8.88
N ALA A 139 -2.92 -7.10 8.33
CA ALA A 139 -4.11 -6.28 8.19
C ALA A 139 -4.46 -6.13 6.70
N TYR A 140 -5.74 -6.25 6.37
CA TYR A 140 -6.19 -6.11 4.99
C TYR A 140 -7.53 -5.41 4.91
N VAL A 141 -7.81 -4.80 3.76
CA VAL A 141 -9.07 -4.11 3.48
C VAL A 141 -9.85 -4.88 2.41
N TYR A 142 -11.12 -5.15 2.72
CA TYR A 142 -12.07 -5.74 1.79
C TYR A 142 -13.40 -4.98 1.90
N GLY A 143 -13.97 -4.55 0.76
CA GLY A 143 -15.24 -3.81 0.75
C GLY A 143 -15.22 -2.57 1.65
N ASN A 144 -14.12 -1.82 1.64
CA ASN A 144 -13.86 -0.66 2.50
C ASN A 144 -13.91 -0.94 4.02
N ASN A 145 -13.83 -2.21 4.42
CA ASN A 145 -13.74 -2.62 5.82
C ASN A 145 -12.36 -3.19 6.12
N LEU A 146 -11.84 -2.84 7.29
CA LEU A 146 -10.54 -3.27 7.78
C LEU A 146 -10.68 -4.60 8.54
N TYR A 147 -9.80 -5.54 8.25
CA TYR A 147 -9.73 -6.85 8.86
C TYR A 147 -8.33 -7.11 9.41
N TYR A 148 -8.25 -7.93 10.45
CA TYR A 148 -7.00 -8.38 11.05
C TYR A 148 -6.93 -9.91 11.04
N LEU A 149 -5.81 -10.45 10.55
CA LEU A 149 -5.49 -11.87 10.59
C LEU A 149 -4.30 -12.08 11.54
N PRO A 150 -4.53 -12.63 12.75
CA PRO A 150 -3.47 -12.77 13.75
C PRO A 150 -2.35 -13.73 13.38
N ASN A 151 -2.65 -14.77 12.60
CA ASN A 151 -1.70 -15.77 12.08
C ASN A 151 -2.33 -16.53 10.90
N SER A 152 -1.54 -17.34 10.19
CA SER A 152 -1.97 -18.01 8.94
C SER A 152 -3.13 -18.99 9.09
N ASP A 153 -3.34 -19.57 10.28
CA ASP A 153 -4.39 -20.58 10.52
C ASP A 153 -5.62 -20.02 11.23
N ALA A 154 -5.59 -18.73 11.60
CA ALA A 154 -6.68 -18.06 12.28
C ALA A 154 -7.80 -17.66 11.33
N GLN A 155 -9.01 -17.47 11.88
CA GLN A 155 -10.07 -16.77 11.17
C GLN A 155 -9.80 -15.25 11.21
N PRO A 156 -10.03 -14.52 10.12
CA PRO A 156 -9.89 -13.07 10.11
C PRO A 156 -10.94 -12.41 11.01
N ILE A 157 -10.54 -11.35 11.70
CA ILE A 157 -11.38 -10.57 12.60
C ILE A 157 -11.71 -9.24 11.91
N ALA A 158 -13.01 -8.94 11.76
CA ALA A 158 -13.42 -7.63 11.26
C ALA A 158 -13.12 -6.56 12.33
N ILE A 159 -12.32 -5.56 11.96
CA ILE A 159 -12.09 -4.37 12.79
C ILE A 159 -13.22 -3.37 12.55
N THR A 160 -13.65 -3.19 11.30
CA THR A 160 -14.77 -2.32 10.94
C THR A 160 -15.83 -3.07 10.15
N THR A 161 -17.06 -2.54 10.17
CA THR A 161 -18.20 -3.09 9.40
C THR A 161 -19.07 -2.00 8.77
N ASP A 162 -18.64 -0.73 8.88
CA ASP A 162 -19.36 0.47 8.44
C ASP A 162 -18.84 1.02 7.10
N GLY A 163 -17.88 0.34 6.47
CA GLY A 163 -17.37 0.71 5.15
C GLY A 163 -18.47 0.67 4.09
N ILE A 164 -18.46 1.69 3.23
CA ILE A 164 -19.37 1.84 2.09
C ILE A 164 -18.49 2.14 0.88
N GLU A 165 -18.56 1.28 -0.14
CA GLU A 165 -17.76 1.45 -1.36
C GLU A 165 -18.02 2.82 -2.01
N GLY A 166 -16.95 3.54 -2.33
CA GLY A 166 -17.05 4.89 -2.91
C GLY A 166 -17.48 6.00 -1.95
N VAL A 167 -17.69 5.73 -0.65
CA VAL A 167 -18.24 6.74 0.31
C VAL A 167 -17.55 6.71 1.68
N VAL A 168 -17.42 5.55 2.31
CA VAL A 168 -16.78 5.43 3.64
C VAL A 168 -15.63 4.44 3.53
N TYR A 169 -14.42 4.92 3.81
CA TYR A 169 -13.16 4.21 3.59
C TYR A 169 -12.52 3.94 4.94
N ASN A 170 -12.24 2.67 5.28
CA ASN A 170 -11.53 2.31 6.52
C ASN A 170 -10.15 1.71 6.20
N GLY A 171 -9.10 2.36 6.67
CA GLY A 171 -7.73 1.86 6.61
C GLY A 171 -7.01 2.02 5.26
N HIS A 172 -7.69 2.58 4.28
CA HIS A 172 -7.15 3.02 2.98
C HIS A 172 -7.75 4.38 2.62
N THR A 173 -7.09 5.14 1.75
CA THR A 173 -7.46 6.52 1.43
C THR A 173 -8.63 6.62 0.46
N ASP A 174 -9.44 7.67 0.60
CA ASP A 174 -10.27 8.17 -0.51
C ASP A 174 -9.41 8.89 -1.56
N TRP A 175 -10.03 9.37 -2.64
CA TRP A 175 -9.32 9.96 -3.77
C TRP A 175 -8.48 11.19 -3.39
N VAL A 176 -9.03 12.14 -2.63
CA VAL A 176 -8.29 13.40 -2.36
C VAL A 176 -7.18 13.18 -1.34
N TYR A 177 -7.38 12.28 -0.38
CA TYR A 177 -6.29 11.92 0.53
C TYR A 177 -5.18 11.17 -0.18
N GLU A 178 -5.50 10.33 -1.15
CA GLU A 178 -4.49 9.66 -1.96
C GLU A 178 -3.70 10.64 -2.83
N GLU A 179 -4.39 11.50 -3.58
CA GLU A 179 -3.77 12.30 -4.64
C GLU A 179 -3.14 13.61 -4.14
N ASP A 180 -3.73 14.25 -3.13
CA ASP A 180 -3.40 15.64 -2.77
C ASP A 180 -2.95 15.81 -1.30
N VAL A 181 -3.12 14.80 -0.43
CA VAL A 181 -2.76 14.90 0.99
C VAL A 181 -1.63 13.96 1.40
N MET A 182 -1.83 12.64 1.27
CA MET A 182 -0.93 11.61 1.81
C MET A 182 -0.04 10.97 0.75
N TYR A 183 -0.40 11.03 -0.53
CA TYR A 183 0.39 10.44 -1.63
C TYR A 183 0.63 8.93 -1.47
N THR A 184 -0.38 8.21 -0.98
CA THR A 184 -0.39 6.76 -0.77
C THR A 184 -1.83 6.25 -0.71
N GLY A 185 -2.08 5.01 -1.14
CA GLY A 185 -3.36 4.32 -0.96
C GLY A 185 -3.57 3.80 0.48
N GLN A 186 -2.52 3.75 1.30
CA GLN A 186 -2.55 3.15 2.63
C GLN A 186 -2.88 4.20 3.71
N ALA A 187 -3.81 3.85 4.61
CA ALA A 187 -4.14 4.66 5.79
C ALA A 187 -4.22 3.81 7.07
N THR A 188 -3.25 2.91 7.22
CA THR A 188 -3.06 1.99 8.36
C THR A 188 -1.61 2.00 8.82
N TRP A 189 -1.39 1.90 10.13
CA TRP A 189 -0.06 1.96 10.74
C TRP A 189 0.00 1.05 11.97
N PHE A 190 0.75 -0.06 11.89
CA PHE A 190 1.05 -0.90 13.05
C PHE A 190 2.03 -0.18 14.00
N SER A 191 1.89 -0.40 15.31
CA SER A 191 2.92 -0.02 16.28
C SER A 191 4.22 -0.77 15.99
N THR A 192 5.34 -0.25 16.49
CA THR A 192 6.68 -0.81 16.25
C THR A 192 6.82 -2.27 16.68
N ASP A 193 6.05 -2.73 17.66
CA ASP A 193 6.00 -4.11 18.12
C ASP A 193 4.79 -4.91 17.61
N GLY A 194 3.91 -4.29 16.81
CA GLY A 194 2.70 -4.90 16.29
C GLY A 194 1.60 -5.13 17.34
N SER A 195 1.66 -4.51 18.52
CA SER A 195 0.61 -4.63 19.56
C SER A 195 -0.64 -3.78 19.29
N TYR A 196 -0.49 -2.69 18.54
CA TYR A 196 -1.58 -1.80 18.15
C TYR A 196 -1.64 -1.60 16.64
N LEU A 197 -2.84 -1.32 16.13
CA LEU A 197 -3.06 -0.86 14.76
C LEU A 197 -3.81 0.47 14.79
N ALA A 198 -3.17 1.51 14.27
CA ALA A 198 -3.83 2.78 13.97
C ALA A 198 -4.38 2.73 12.54
N PHE A 199 -5.53 3.34 12.30
CA PHE A 199 -6.11 3.47 10.97
C PHE A 199 -7.00 4.70 10.87
N ALA A 200 -7.00 5.32 9.69
CA ALA A 200 -7.90 6.42 9.38
C ALA A 200 -9.19 5.92 8.76
N THR A 201 -10.27 6.65 9.02
CA THR A 201 -11.53 6.54 8.31
C THR A 201 -11.82 7.85 7.61
N PHE A 202 -12.13 7.77 6.32
CA PHE A 202 -12.56 8.91 5.51
C PHE A 202 -14.03 8.73 5.18
N ASP A 203 -14.84 9.70 5.57
CA ASP A 203 -16.28 9.74 5.34
C ASP A 203 -16.62 10.85 4.33
N ASP A 204 -16.95 10.40 3.11
CA ASP A 204 -17.27 11.24 1.96
C ASP A 204 -18.77 11.45 1.79
N THR A 205 -19.60 11.10 2.78
CA THR A 205 -21.07 11.25 2.69
C THR A 205 -21.50 12.69 2.36
N GLY A 206 -20.71 13.69 2.76
CA GLY A 206 -20.94 15.10 2.45
C GLY A 206 -20.21 15.63 1.21
N VAL A 207 -19.35 14.83 0.59
CA VAL A 207 -18.54 15.24 -0.58
C VAL A 207 -19.37 15.06 -1.85
N GLU A 208 -19.36 16.07 -2.71
CA GLU A 208 -20.10 16.04 -3.98
C GLU A 208 -19.48 15.07 -4.99
N ASP A 209 -20.33 14.51 -5.85
CA ASP A 209 -19.92 13.60 -6.92
C ASP A 209 -19.43 14.38 -8.15
N TYR A 210 -18.31 13.92 -8.72
CA TYR A 210 -17.91 14.22 -10.08
C TYR A 210 -18.16 13.00 -10.96
N SER A 211 -19.10 13.13 -11.90
CA SER A 211 -19.50 12.04 -12.78
C SER A 211 -18.91 12.18 -14.18
N TYR A 212 -18.46 11.08 -14.77
CA TYR A 212 -18.02 11.04 -16.17
C TYR A 212 -18.38 9.72 -16.85
N TYR A 213 -18.45 9.73 -18.19
CA TYR A 213 -18.77 8.54 -18.97
C TYR A 213 -17.54 7.67 -19.20
N TYR A 214 -17.70 6.37 -18.99
CA TYR A 214 -16.74 5.33 -19.33
C TYR A 214 -17.25 4.57 -20.56
N TYR A 215 -16.46 4.58 -21.63
CA TYR A 215 -16.86 4.12 -22.96
C TYR A 215 -16.25 2.77 -23.37
N THR A 216 -15.36 2.21 -22.56
CA THR A 216 -14.73 0.92 -22.87
C THR A 216 -15.42 -0.20 -22.11
N ASP A 217 -15.41 -1.39 -22.68
CA ASP A 217 -15.79 -2.60 -21.97
C ASP A 217 -14.87 -2.77 -20.75
N SER A 218 -15.42 -3.18 -19.61
CA SER A 218 -14.58 -3.59 -18.50
C SER A 218 -14.02 -4.97 -18.86
N GLU A 219 -12.70 -5.16 -18.76
CA GLU A 219 -12.07 -6.46 -19.08
C GLU A 219 -12.58 -7.62 -18.18
N ASN A 220 -13.31 -7.29 -17.11
CA ASN A 220 -13.75 -8.22 -16.08
C ASN A 220 -15.27 -8.52 -16.10
N ASP A 221 -16.03 -7.85 -16.95
CA ASP A 221 -17.45 -8.14 -17.13
C ASP A 221 -17.62 -9.03 -18.38
N ASN A 222 -18.20 -10.22 -18.20
CA ASN A 222 -18.58 -11.12 -19.30
C ASN A 222 -19.70 -10.55 -20.20
N GLU A 223 -20.03 -9.26 -20.05
CA GLU A 223 -20.97 -8.52 -20.89
C GLU A 223 -20.26 -7.31 -21.48
N ALA A 224 -20.01 -7.34 -22.80
CA ALA A 224 -19.65 -6.14 -23.54
C ALA A 224 -20.75 -5.09 -23.34
N PHE A 225 -20.41 -3.94 -22.77
CA PHE A 225 -21.38 -2.90 -22.49
C PHE A 225 -21.78 -2.23 -23.81
N LEU A 226 -22.98 -2.56 -24.29
CA LEU A 226 -23.55 -1.93 -25.49
C LEU A 226 -23.78 -0.42 -25.34
N TYR A 227 -23.72 0.12 -24.10
CA TYR A 227 -23.94 1.52 -23.78
C TYR A 227 -22.89 2.03 -22.77
N PRO A 228 -22.45 3.31 -22.87
CA PRO A 228 -21.52 3.90 -21.91
C PRO A 228 -22.06 3.87 -20.49
N LYS A 229 -21.18 3.60 -19.52
CA LYS A 229 -21.51 3.68 -18.09
C LYS A 229 -21.18 5.06 -17.54
N LEU A 230 -21.94 5.52 -16.56
CA LEU A 230 -21.57 6.68 -15.74
C LEU A 230 -20.73 6.17 -14.56
N PHE A 231 -19.58 6.78 -14.34
CA PHE A 231 -18.74 6.57 -13.17
C PHE A 231 -18.85 7.79 -12.27
N ASP A 232 -19.13 7.58 -10.98
CA ASP A 232 -19.26 8.63 -9.97
C ASP A 232 -18.07 8.57 -9.01
N LEU A 233 -17.41 9.72 -8.83
CA LEU A 233 -16.26 9.89 -7.92
C LEU A 233 -16.58 10.97 -6.88
N ARG A 234 -16.47 10.66 -5.60
CA ARG A 234 -16.46 11.68 -4.54
C ARG A 234 -15.24 12.59 -4.73
N TYR A 235 -15.48 13.84 -5.13
CA TYR A 235 -14.42 14.77 -5.53
C TYR A 235 -14.68 16.16 -4.96
N PRO A 236 -13.97 16.57 -3.89
CA PRO A 236 -14.19 17.86 -3.25
C PRO A 236 -13.58 19.00 -4.08
N LYS A 237 -14.38 19.65 -4.93
CA LYS A 237 -13.95 20.86 -5.63
C LYS A 237 -13.69 22.02 -4.65
N VAL A 238 -12.94 23.01 -5.12
CA VAL A 238 -12.63 24.23 -4.37
C VAL A 238 -13.90 24.85 -3.80
N GLY A 239 -13.94 25.03 -2.48
CA GLY A 239 -15.06 25.63 -1.76
C GLY A 239 -16.19 24.68 -1.35
N TYR A 240 -16.09 23.38 -1.68
CA TYR A 240 -17.02 22.35 -1.25
C TYR A 240 -16.48 21.55 -0.05
N ASP A 241 -17.38 20.79 0.57
CA ASP A 241 -17.11 19.95 1.72
C ASP A 241 -16.01 18.93 1.44
N ASN A 242 -15.15 18.72 2.42
CA ASN A 242 -14.07 17.75 2.39
C ASN A 242 -14.48 16.43 3.06
N PRO A 243 -13.78 15.32 2.78
CA PRO A 243 -13.88 14.09 3.56
C PRO A 243 -13.71 14.37 5.05
N ARG A 244 -14.60 13.83 5.88
CA ARG A 244 -14.43 13.90 7.33
C ARG A 244 -13.51 12.76 7.77
N VAL A 245 -12.33 13.13 8.26
CA VAL A 245 -11.34 12.15 8.71
C VAL A 245 -11.49 11.84 10.21
N LYS A 246 -11.30 10.58 10.58
CA LYS A 246 -11.14 10.13 11.98
C LYS A 246 -9.94 9.20 12.08
N LEU A 247 -9.12 9.35 13.11
CA LEU A 247 -8.03 8.42 13.41
C LEU A 247 -8.39 7.58 14.64
N ARG A 248 -8.32 6.26 14.49
CA ARG A 248 -8.65 5.29 15.54
C ARG A 248 -7.47 4.35 15.77
N VAL A 249 -7.29 3.90 17.00
CA VAL A 249 -6.31 2.87 17.38
C VAL A 249 -7.03 1.70 18.03
N VAL A 250 -6.70 0.48 17.62
CA VAL A 250 -7.18 -0.77 18.25
C VAL A 250 -6.01 -1.51 18.90
N ASN A 251 -6.23 -2.06 20.10
CA ASN A 251 -5.31 -3.00 20.73
C ASN A 251 -5.58 -4.40 20.17
N LEU A 252 -4.59 -5.02 19.53
CA LEU A 252 -4.78 -6.25 18.78
C LEU A 252 -4.93 -7.48 19.68
N ALA A 253 -4.30 -7.48 20.86
CA ALA A 253 -4.49 -8.55 21.84
C ALA A 253 -5.91 -8.55 22.41
N GLN A 254 -6.47 -7.37 22.70
CA GLN A 254 -7.86 -7.23 23.13
C GLN A 254 -8.84 -7.58 22.02
N LEU A 255 -8.54 -7.20 20.78
CA LEU A 255 -9.33 -7.58 19.61
C LEU A 255 -9.41 -9.10 19.46
N VAL A 256 -8.27 -9.80 19.58
CA VAL A 256 -8.24 -11.27 19.55
C VAL A 256 -9.01 -11.90 20.71
N ALA A 257 -8.93 -11.30 21.90
CA ALA A 257 -9.66 -11.78 23.08
C ALA A 257 -11.19 -11.57 22.97
N ASN A 258 -11.64 -10.53 22.25
CA ASN A 258 -13.06 -10.21 22.08
C ASN A 258 -13.39 -9.77 20.62
N PRO A 259 -13.37 -10.70 19.65
CA PRO A 259 -13.41 -10.39 18.22
C PRO A 259 -14.73 -9.81 17.73
N THR A 260 -15.82 -9.93 18.50
CA THR A 260 -17.16 -9.45 18.12
C THR A 260 -17.46 -8.04 18.61
N SER A 261 -16.56 -7.42 19.37
CA SER A 261 -16.73 -6.04 19.87
C SER A 261 -15.40 -5.29 19.89
N PRO A 262 -14.90 -4.87 18.71
CA PRO A 262 -13.72 -4.01 18.61
C PRO A 262 -13.87 -2.75 19.47
N SER A 263 -12.84 -2.44 20.26
CA SER A 263 -12.76 -1.21 21.05
C SER A 263 -11.70 -0.28 20.45
N PHE A 264 -12.04 1.01 20.36
CA PHE A 264 -11.19 2.01 19.73
C PHE A 264 -10.77 3.09 20.71
N ILE A 265 -9.51 3.49 20.62
CA ILE A 265 -9.00 4.73 21.19
C ILE A 265 -9.08 5.78 20.07
N ASN A 266 -9.89 6.82 20.26
CA ASN A 266 -10.07 7.87 19.25
C ASN A 266 -8.99 8.94 19.41
N MET A 267 -8.22 9.19 18.35
CA MET A 267 -7.22 10.24 18.29
C MET A 267 -7.87 11.50 17.72
N ASN A 268 -8.38 12.35 18.60
CA ASN A 268 -9.10 13.55 18.21
C ASN A 268 -8.15 14.65 17.76
N ALA A 269 -8.48 15.31 16.64
CA ALA A 269 -7.77 16.50 16.20
C ALA A 269 -7.85 17.62 17.27
N PRO A 270 -6.75 18.38 17.50
CA PRO A 270 -6.77 19.53 18.39
C PRO A 270 -7.76 20.60 17.95
N GLU A 271 -8.42 21.29 18.88
CA GLU A 271 -9.37 22.38 18.56
C GLU A 271 -8.75 23.48 17.67
N ALA A 272 -7.43 23.67 17.77
CA ALA A 272 -6.69 24.67 17.00
C ALA A 272 -6.72 24.46 15.48
N VAL A 273 -6.96 23.24 14.99
CA VAL A 273 -7.12 22.96 13.54
C VAL A 273 -8.58 22.99 13.08
N THR A 274 -9.51 23.33 13.98
CA THR A 274 -10.96 23.43 13.74
C THR A 274 -11.63 22.11 13.34
N THR A 275 -12.94 22.13 13.08
CA THR A 275 -13.71 20.93 12.72
C THR A 275 -13.42 20.42 11.31
N ASP A 276 -13.12 21.32 10.37
CA ASP A 276 -12.71 20.98 9.00
C ASP A 276 -11.18 20.87 8.96
N HIS A 277 -10.68 19.80 9.57
CA HIS A 277 -9.25 19.52 9.68
C HIS A 277 -8.83 18.41 8.71
N ILE A 278 -7.53 18.36 8.44
CA ILE A 278 -6.88 17.40 7.55
C ILE A 278 -5.87 16.60 8.36
N LEU A 279 -5.88 15.27 8.18
CA LEU A 279 -4.86 14.39 8.72
C LEU A 279 -3.67 14.33 7.74
N GLY A 280 -2.60 15.05 8.03
CA GLY A 280 -1.45 15.15 7.14
C GLY A 280 -0.47 13.97 7.24
N GLY A 281 -0.52 13.18 8.30
CA GLY A 281 0.37 12.03 8.48
C GLY A 281 0.32 11.44 9.88
N VAL A 282 0.70 10.16 9.98
CA VAL A 282 0.70 9.38 11.22
C VAL A 282 1.96 8.53 11.26
N THR A 283 2.62 8.49 12.41
CA THR A 283 3.76 7.59 12.63
C THR A 283 3.86 7.16 14.09
N TRP A 284 4.27 5.92 14.33
CA TRP A 284 4.56 5.45 15.68
C TRP A 284 5.99 5.82 16.07
N ILE A 285 6.15 6.51 17.20
CA ILE A 285 7.47 6.84 17.77
C ILE A 285 8.06 5.60 18.45
N ASN A 286 7.20 4.86 19.16
CA ASN A 286 7.50 3.61 19.83
C ASN A 286 6.21 2.79 19.98
N ASN A 287 6.23 1.74 20.80
CA ASN A 287 5.11 0.81 20.94
C ASN A 287 3.81 1.48 21.41
N ASN A 288 3.89 2.60 22.15
CA ASN A 288 2.75 3.21 22.83
C ASN A 288 2.52 4.68 22.46
N GLU A 289 3.47 5.34 21.80
CA GLU A 289 3.37 6.75 21.44
C GLU A 289 3.25 6.93 19.92
N ILE A 290 2.21 7.65 19.52
CA ILE A 290 1.88 7.94 18.12
C ILE A 290 1.96 9.44 17.88
N ALA A 291 2.70 9.84 16.86
CA ALA A 291 2.77 11.21 16.37
C ALA A 291 1.77 11.40 15.23
N ILE A 292 0.99 12.48 15.32
CA ILE A 292 -0.10 12.77 14.40
C ILE A 292 0.04 14.21 13.92
N HIS A 293 0.08 14.38 12.61
CA HIS A 293 0.14 15.68 11.98
C HIS A 293 -1.27 16.11 11.55
N TRP A 294 -1.77 17.18 12.17
CA TRP A 294 -3.05 17.79 11.83
C TRP A 294 -2.85 19.15 11.18
N MET A 295 -3.72 19.48 10.23
CA MET A 295 -3.77 20.80 9.59
C MET A 295 -5.19 21.33 9.57
N ASN A 296 -5.37 22.65 9.60
CA ASN A 296 -6.67 23.23 9.27
C ASN A 296 -6.93 23.17 7.75
N ARG A 297 -8.20 23.25 7.32
CA ARG A 297 -8.58 23.27 5.89
C ARG A 297 -7.81 24.27 5.03
N ARG A 298 -7.51 25.45 5.58
CA ARG A 298 -6.77 26.51 4.87
C ARG A 298 -5.29 26.18 4.67
N GLN A 299 -4.78 25.15 5.36
CA GLN A 299 -3.39 24.68 5.32
C GLN A 299 -2.38 25.79 5.64
N ASN A 300 -2.75 26.70 6.54
CA ASN A 300 -1.86 27.77 7.01
C ASN A 300 -1.53 27.63 8.51
N TYR A 301 -2.02 26.58 9.15
CA TYR A 301 -1.75 26.23 10.53
C TYR A 301 -1.68 24.71 10.66
N SER A 302 -0.63 24.20 11.29
CA SER A 302 -0.44 22.79 11.56
C SER A 302 -0.08 22.53 13.02
N VAL A 303 -0.47 21.35 13.50
CA VAL A 303 -0.16 20.86 14.84
C VAL A 303 0.40 19.46 14.71
N LEU A 304 1.58 19.24 15.27
CA LEU A 304 2.10 17.90 15.53
C LEU A 304 1.73 17.53 16.96
N GLN A 305 0.91 16.49 17.11
CA GLN A 305 0.40 16.01 18.39
C GLN A 305 1.01 14.64 18.68
N ILE A 306 1.50 14.43 19.90
CA ILE A 306 2.02 13.12 20.32
C ILE A 306 1.08 12.54 21.38
N CYS A 307 0.48 11.40 21.09
CA CYS A 307 -0.46 10.74 21.98
C CYS A 307 0.10 9.42 22.51
N ASN A 308 -0.06 9.17 23.81
CA ASN A 308 0.24 7.90 24.43
C ASN A 308 -1.04 7.06 24.54
N VAL A 309 -1.09 5.92 23.85
CA VAL A 309 -2.33 5.12 23.70
C VAL A 309 -2.72 4.34 24.96
N ILE A 310 -1.82 4.20 25.94
CA ILE A 310 -2.13 3.56 27.22
C ILE A 310 -2.81 4.56 28.17
N THR A 311 -2.25 5.76 28.26
CA THR A 311 -2.76 6.80 29.18
C THR A 311 -3.86 7.65 28.56
N ASN A 312 -4.01 7.59 27.23
CA ASN A 312 -4.89 8.45 26.43
C ASN A 312 -4.60 9.95 26.61
N ASN A 313 -3.33 10.28 26.87
CA ASN A 313 -2.86 11.67 26.97
C ASN A 313 -2.17 12.06 25.67
N CYS A 314 -2.50 13.26 25.18
CA CYS A 314 -1.86 13.86 24.03
C CYS A 314 -1.19 15.18 24.43
N ALA A 315 0.05 15.37 23.99
CA ALA A 315 0.83 16.59 24.14
C ALA A 315 1.00 17.28 22.78
#